data_AF-A0A924AU89-F1
#
_entry.id   AF-A0A924AU89-F1
#
_cell.length_a   1.000
_cell.length_b   1.000
_cell.length_c   1.000
_cell.angle_alpha   90.00
_cell.angle_beta   90.00
_cell.angle_gamma   90.00
#
_symmetry.space_group_name_H-M   'P 1'
#
loop_
_entity.id
_entity.type
_entity.pdbx_description
1 polymer ?
#
loop_
_entity_poly.entity_id
_entity_poly.type
_entity_poly.pdbx_seq_one_letter_code
_entity_poly.pdbx_strand_id
1 'polypeptide(L)' 'YKEQAAEALKLTAHDMLKNKLIDDIIKEPLGGAHQDTDWMYAKMKKVILETYNNLNTLSVEERIDQRIDKFSAMGVVVEA' A
#
# COMPACT_ATOMS: atom_id res chain seq x y z
N TYR A 1 1.31 27.84 1.12
CA TYR A 1 0.51 27.14 0.09
C TYR A 1 1.01 25.73 -0.26
N LYS A 2 2.33 25.45 -0.32
CA LYS A 2 2.82 24.09 -0.66
C LYS A 2 2.39 23.02 0.37
N GLU A 3 2.52 23.32 1.66
CA GLU A 3 2.14 22.40 2.75
C GLU A 3 0.63 22.14 2.78
N GLN A 4 -0.18 23.19 2.62
CA GLN A 4 -1.65 23.09 2.55
C GLN A 4 -2.14 22.24 1.38
N ALA A 5 -1.45 22.32 0.23
CA ALA A 5 -1.77 21.47 -0.91
C ALA A 5 -1.43 19.99 -0.65
N ALA A 6 -0.29 19.72 0.01
CA ALA A 6 0.10 18.35 0.37
C ALA A 6 -0.87 17.73 1.39
N GLU A 7 -1.29 18.50 2.40
CA GLU A 7 -2.30 18.06 3.37
C GLU A 7 -3.66 17.82 2.73
N ALA A 8 -4.10 18.68 1.81
CA ALA A 8 -5.38 18.53 1.11
C ALA A 8 -5.42 17.26 0.24
N LEU A 9 -4.30 16.92 -0.41
CA LEU A 9 -4.18 15.73 -1.24
C LEU A 9 -4.02 14.44 -0.43
N LYS A 10 -3.73 14.52 0.88
CA LYS A 10 -3.61 13.37 1.79
C LYS A 10 -2.69 12.28 1.23
N LEU A 11 -1.51 12.70 0.76
CA LEU A 11 -0.53 11.83 0.10
C LEU A 11 0.32 11.00 1.08
N THR A 12 0.00 11.05 2.39
CA THR A 12 0.76 10.29 3.38
C THR A 12 0.40 8.81 3.33
N ALA A 13 1.35 7.93 3.65
CA ALA A 13 1.10 6.49 3.67
C ALA A 13 -0.07 6.11 4.60
N HIS A 14 -0.23 6.80 5.73
CA HIS A 14 -1.33 6.58 6.66
C HIS A 14 -2.70 6.95 6.06
N ASP A 15 -2.77 8.07 5.33
CA ASP A 15 -4.01 8.47 4.67
C ASP A 15 -4.35 7.54 3.51
N MET A 16 -3.35 7.11 2.73
CA MET A 16 -3.55 6.14 1.64
C MET A 16 -4.04 4.79 2.18
N LEU A 17 -3.52 4.33 3.33
CA LEU A 17 -3.99 3.11 3.99
C LEU A 17 -5.43 3.29 4.50
N LYS A 18 -5.75 4.45 5.09
CA LYS A 18 -7.11 4.77 5.54
C LYS A 18 -8.12 4.78 4.39
N ASN A 19 -7.70 5.25 3.22
CA ASN A 19 -8.50 5.25 2.00
C ASN A 19 -8.50 3.89 1.28
N LYS A 20 -7.90 2.84 1.87
CA LYS A 20 -7.79 1.48 1.31
C LYS A 20 -7.12 1.43 -0.07
N LEU A 21 -6.28 2.42 -0.37
CA LEU A 21 -5.54 2.49 -1.64
C LEU A 21 -4.28 1.62 -1.63
N ILE A 22 -3.71 1.42 -0.44
CA ILE A 22 -2.55 0.55 -0.19
C ILE A 22 -2.94 -0.54 0.81
N ASP A 23 -2.24 -1.68 0.76
CA ASP A 23 -2.52 -2.83 1.62
C ASP A 23 -1.77 -2.76 2.96
N ASP A 24 -0.52 -2.28 2.94
CA ASP A 24 0.33 -2.21 4.14
C ASP A 24 1.37 -1.08 4.02
N ILE A 25 1.93 -0.68 5.17
CA ILE A 25 2.97 0.34 5.29
C ILE A 25 4.24 -0.31 5.84
N ILE A 26 5.28 -0.35 5.02
CA ILE A 26 6.60 -0.83 5.44
C ILE A 26 7.27 0.25 6.30
N LYS A 27 7.40 -0.01 7.61
CA LYS A 27 8.08 0.92 8.52
C LYS A 27 9.56 1.06 8.18
N GLU A 28 10.01 2.31 8.05
CA GLU A 28 11.40 2.69 7.85
C GLU A 28 12.24 2.55 9.15
N PRO A 29 13.58 2.40 9.03
CA PRO A 29 14.49 2.44 10.16
C PRO A 29 14.55 3.86 10.79
N LEU A 30 15.06 3.94 12.01
CA LEU A 30 15.18 5.20 12.75
C LEU A 30 16.05 6.17 11.94
N GLY A 31 15.49 7.33 11.56
CA GLY A 31 16.17 8.34 10.75
C GLY A 31 15.98 8.21 9.23
N GLY A 32 15.18 7.24 8.78
CA GLY A 32 14.68 7.12 7.41
C GLY A 32 15.38 6.03 6.59
N ALA A 33 14.72 5.58 5.53
CA ALA A 33 15.17 4.45 4.69
C ALA A 33 16.59 4.58 4.12
N HIS A 34 17.11 5.80 3.99
CA HIS A 34 18.43 6.09 3.46
C HIS A 34 19.56 5.91 4.49
N GLN A 35 19.26 5.85 5.79
CA GLN A 35 20.27 5.67 6.84
C GLN A 35 20.71 4.22 7.00
N ASP A 36 19.79 3.27 6.80
CA ASP A 36 20.06 1.84 6.86
C ASP A 36 19.38 1.14 5.69
N THR A 37 20.04 1.26 4.53
CA THR A 37 19.55 0.69 3.28
C THR A 37 19.55 -0.83 3.33
N ASP A 38 20.56 -1.44 3.97
CA ASP A 38 20.69 -2.90 4.04
C ASP A 38 19.54 -3.53 4.83
N TRP A 39 19.20 -2.95 5.98
CA TRP A 39 18.03 -3.37 6.74
C TRP A 39 16.73 -3.15 5.97
N MET A 40 16.61 -1.99 5.30
CA MET A 40 15.40 -1.67 4.52
C MET A 40 15.22 -2.63 3.34
N TYR A 41 16.29 -2.98 2.62
CA TYR A 41 16.25 -3.96 1.53
C TYR A 41 15.87 -5.35 2.02
N ALA A 42 16.47 -5.80 3.13
CA ALA A 42 16.13 -7.09 3.72
C ALA A 42 14.65 -7.16 4.12
N LYS A 43 14.14 -6.10 4.74
CA LYS A 43 12.73 -5.99 5.12
C LYS A 43 11.80 -5.93 3.92
N MET A 44 12.13 -5.12 2.92
CA MET A 44 11.34 -5.02 1.69
C MET A 44 11.28 -6.36 0.94
N LYS A 45 12.42 -7.05 0.82
CA LYS A 45 12.48 -8.40 0.23
C LYS A 45 11.56 -9.37 0.96
N LYS A 46 11.57 -9.35 2.30
CA LYS A 46 10.70 -10.22 3.11
C LYS A 46 9.21 -9.95 2.82
N VAL A 47 8.79 -8.69 2.85
CA VAL A 47 7.38 -8.30 2.60
C VAL A 47 6.93 -8.67 1.19
N ILE A 48 7.79 -8.47 0.18
CA ILE A 48 7.48 -8.85 -1.21
C ILE A 48 7.29 -10.37 -1.33
N LEU A 49 8.19 -11.17 -0.72
CA LEU A 49 8.11 -12.63 -0.79
C LEU A 49 6.89 -13.17 -0.05
N GLU A 50 6.57 -12.63 1.14
CA GLU A 50 5.37 -13.00 1.89
C GLU A 50 4.10 -12.69 1.09
N THR A 51 4.00 -11.47 0.54
CA THR A 51 2.86 -11.07 -0.29
C THR A 51 2.74 -11.93 -1.55
N TYR A 52 3.86 -12.20 -2.22
CA TYR A 52 3.88 -13.06 -3.41
C TYR A 52 3.40 -14.48 -3.09
N ASN A 53 3.90 -15.08 -2.01
CA ASN A 53 3.51 -16.43 -1.62
C ASN A 53 2.01 -16.52 -1.29
N ASN A 54 1.47 -15.52 -0.57
CA ASN A 54 0.04 -15.44 -0.26
C ASN A 54 -0.82 -15.30 -1.52
N LEU A 55 -0.36 -14.54 -2.52
CA LEU A 55 -1.07 -14.41 -3.80
C LEU A 55 -0.90 -15.66 -4.67
N ASN A 56 0.24 -16.35 -4.60
CA ASN A 56 0.53 -17.53 -5.40
C ASN A 56 -0.24 -18.77 -4.93
N THR A 57 -0.72 -18.78 -3.68
CA THR A 57 -1.64 -19.83 -3.19
C THR A 57 -3.06 -19.70 -3.74
N LEU A 58 -3.42 -18.54 -4.29
CA LEU A 58 -4.74 -18.29 -4.87
C LEU A 58 -4.79 -18.78 -6.33
N SER A 59 -5.95 -19.30 -6.72
CA SER A 59 -6.21 -19.63 -8.12
C SER A 59 -6.17 -18.39 -9.02
N VAL A 60 -6.10 -18.59 -10.33
CA VAL A 60 -6.10 -17.48 -11.29
C VAL A 60 -7.41 -16.68 -11.20
N GLU A 61 -8.53 -17.38 -11.06
CA GLU A 61 -9.87 -16.80 -10.96
C GLU A 61 -10.01 -15.95 -9.69
N GLU A 62 -9.65 -16.50 -8.53
CA GLU A 62 -9.69 -15.77 -7.26
C GLU A 62 -8.80 -14.50 -7.28
N ARG A 63 -7.64 -14.56 -7.96
CA ARG A 63 -6.76 -13.38 -8.11
C ARG A 63 -7.39 -12.29 -8.98
N ILE A 64 -8.18 -12.68 -9.99
CA ILE A 64 -8.87 -11.72 -10.85
C ILE A 64 -10.01 -11.07 -10.08
N ASP A 65 -10.82 -11.87 -9.38
CA ASP A 65 -11.96 -11.39 -8.60
C ASP A 65 -11.50 -10.45 -7.48
N GLN A 66 -10.48 -10.83 -6.70
CA GLN A 66 -9.93 -9.96 -5.66
C GLN A 66 -9.38 -8.64 -6.21
N ARG A 67 -8.83 -8.66 -7.43
CA ARG A 67 -8.34 -7.43 -8.08
C ARG A 67 -9.50 -6.52 -8.45
N ILE A 68 -10.55 -7.08 -9.05
CA ILE A 68 -11.75 -6.33 -9.42
C ILE A 68 -12.38 -5.74 -8.16
N ASP A 69 -12.63 -6.55 -7.14
CA ASP A 69 -13.20 -6.11 -5.86
C ASP A 69 -12.37 -5.00 -5.22
N LYS A 70 -11.04 -5.14 -5.22
CA LYS A 70 -10.13 -4.13 -4.68
C LYS A 70 -10.29 -2.80 -5.41
N PHE A 71 -10.28 -2.77 -6.74
CA PHE A 71 -10.41 -1.52 -7.49
C PHE A 71 -11.83 -0.95 -7.45
N SER A 72 -12.85 -1.80 -7.45
CA SER A 72 -14.25 -1.38 -7.32
C SER A 72 -14.56 -0.79 -5.94
N ALA A 73 -13.88 -1.25 -4.89
CA ALA A 73 -13.97 -0.66 -3.55
C ALA A 73 -13.20 0.66 -3.39
N MET A 74 -12.35 1.02 -4.35
CA MET A 74 -11.62 2.30 -4.32
C MET A 74 -12.49 3.44 -4.85
N GLY A 75 -12.95 4.29 -3.94
CA GLY A 75 -13.74 5.47 -4.25
C GLY A 75 -15.10 5.44 -3.58
N VAL A 76 -15.64 6.61 -3.28
CA VAL A 76 -17.00 6.77 -2.74
C VAL A 76 -17.81 7.52 -3.78
N VAL A 77 -18.78 6.83 -4.38
CA VAL A 77 -19.81 7.44 -5.22
C VAL A 77 -21.04 7.66 -4.36
N VAL A 78 -21.46 8.91 -4.23
CA VAL A 78 -22.76 9.26 -3.66
C VAL A 78 -23.70 9.41 -4.85
N GLU A 79 -24.61 8.45 -5.02
CA GLU A 79 -25.68 8.59 -6.01
C GLU A 79 -26.64 9.70 -5.56
N ALA A 80 -27.08 10.53 -6.52
CA ALA A 80 -27.91 11.70 -6.31
C ALA A 80 -29.40 11.35 -6.18
#